data_AF-A0A1B6ESC6-F1
#
_entry.id   AF-A0A1B6ESC6-F1
#
_cell.length_a   1.000
_cell.length_b   1.000
_cell.length_c   1.000
_cell.angle_alpha   90.00
_cell.angle_beta   90.00
_cell.angle_gamma   90.00
#
_symmetry.space_group_name_H-M   'P 1'
#
loop_
_entity.id
_entity.type
_entity.pdbx_description
1 polymer ?
#
loop_
_entity_poly.entity_id
_entity_poly.type
_entity_poly.pdbx_seq_one_letter_code
_entity_poly.pdbx_strand_id
1 'polypeptide(L)'
;MYESDVMNALKVIISKVEAACIRRQTHLPNIKPRLVAVSKTKPKELIFAAYNYGQRHFGENYVQELVEKSNDPEVLEKCKDIKWHFIGNLQSNKIKKIVAVPGIFVVETVDTEKLATMLDNAWSKQEIPNKEKLNVMVQINTSGEEAKNGAEPSKAVPLSKHVVENCPNL
;
A
#
# COMPACT_ATOMS: atom_id res chain seq x y z
N MET A 1 -3.36 -27.69 -3.78
CA MET A 1 -2.07 -27.70 -3.07
C MET A 1 -1.71 -26.28 -2.64
N TYR A 2 -1.48 -25.35 -3.58
CA TYR A 2 -1.13 -23.96 -3.28
C TYR A 2 -2.08 -23.18 -2.35
N GLU A 3 -3.40 -23.40 -2.45
CA GLU A 3 -4.37 -22.70 -1.60
C GLU A 3 -4.23 -23.06 -0.11
N SER A 4 -4.07 -24.35 0.20
CA SER A 4 -3.81 -24.84 1.56
C SER A 4 -2.52 -24.27 2.14
N ASP A 5 -1.48 -24.15 1.31
CA ASP A 5 -0.18 -23.62 1.75
C ASP A 5 -0.27 -22.13 2.09
N VAL A 6 -0.95 -21.33 1.27
CA VAL A 6 -1.18 -19.90 1.53
C VAL A 6 -2.01 -19.71 2.80
N MET A 7 -3.08 -20.48 2.98
CA MET A 7 -3.91 -20.42 4.19
C MET A 7 -3.11 -20.74 5.45
N ASN A 8 -2.31 -21.81 5.41
CA ASN A 8 -1.47 -22.21 6.55
C ASN A 8 -0.42 -21.14 6.86
N ALA A 9 0.23 -20.58 5.83
CA ALA A 9 1.18 -19.48 6.01
C ALA A 9 0.51 -18.25 6.65
N LEU A 10 -0.68 -17.85 6.17
CA LEU A 10 -1.43 -16.73 6.74
C LEU A 10 -1.80 -16.97 8.20
N LYS A 11 -2.29 -18.17 8.56
CA LYS A 11 -2.57 -18.55 9.96
C LYS A 11 -1.35 -18.37 10.86
N VAL A 12 -0.19 -18.85 10.41
CA VAL A 12 1.06 -18.75 11.15
C VAL A 12 1.46 -17.29 11.34
N ILE A 13 1.39 -16.47 10.29
CA ILE A 13 1.76 -15.05 10.37
C ILE A 13 0.79 -14.25 11.24
N ILE A 14 -0.52 -14.47 11.11
CA ILE A 14 -1.53 -13.82 11.97
C ILE A 14 -1.28 -14.16 13.44
N SER A 15 -1.03 -15.43 13.76
CA SER A 15 -0.71 -15.87 15.13
C SER A 15 0.56 -15.19 15.67
N LYS A 16 1.59 -15.00 14.82
CA LYS A 16 2.80 -14.27 15.20
C LYS A 16 2.54 -12.80 15.47
N VAL A 17 1.71 -12.14 14.66
CA VAL A 17 1.30 -10.75 14.86
C VAL A 17 0.54 -10.62 16.18
N GLU A 18 -0.39 -11.52 16.46
CA GLU A 18 -1.17 -11.53 17.71
C GLU A 18 -0.27 -11.75 18.93
N ALA A 19 0.63 -12.72 18.87
CA ALA A 19 1.61 -12.94 19.93
C ALA A 19 2.50 -11.71 20.17
N ALA A 20 2.90 -10.99 19.11
CA ALA A 20 3.65 -9.74 19.24
C ALA A 20 2.81 -8.62 19.86
N CYS A 21 1.50 -8.56 19.57
CA CYS A 21 0.59 -7.61 20.22
C CYS A 21 0.41 -7.91 21.71
N ILE A 22 0.30 -9.19 22.10
CA ILE A 22 0.18 -9.59 23.51
C ILE A 22 1.45 -9.22 24.29
N ARG A 23 2.64 -9.37 23.70
CA ARG A 23 3.91 -8.98 24.32
C ARG A 23 4.16 -7.47 24.39
N ARG A 24 3.29 -6.66 23.77
CA ARG A 24 3.45 -5.20 23.76
C ARG A 24 3.37 -4.65 25.18
N GLN A 25 4.22 -3.69 25.49
CA GLN A 25 4.20 -2.99 26.77
C GLN A 25 2.88 -2.23 26.93
N THR A 26 2.26 -2.32 28.10
CA THR A 26 0.90 -1.82 28.36
C THR A 26 0.76 -0.29 28.27
N HIS A 27 1.86 0.45 28.38
CA HIS A 27 1.85 1.91 28.23
C HIS A 27 1.85 2.37 26.77
N LEU A 28 2.12 1.48 25.81
CA LEU A 28 2.08 1.80 24.39
C LEU A 28 0.63 1.68 23.86
N PRO A 29 0.24 2.45 22.82
CA PRO A 29 -1.09 2.37 22.25
C PRO A 29 -1.47 0.94 21.83
N ASN A 30 -2.69 0.51 22.16
CA ASN A 30 -3.21 -0.82 21.80
C ASN A 30 -3.84 -0.83 20.39
N ILE A 31 -3.00 -0.61 19.37
CA ILE A 31 -3.40 -0.63 17.96
C ILE A 31 -3.02 -1.98 17.33
N LYS A 32 -3.99 -2.72 16.78
CA LYS A 32 -3.71 -3.97 16.04
C LYS A 32 -2.97 -3.63 14.73
N PRO A 33 -1.76 -4.17 14.50
CA PRO A 33 -1.05 -3.97 13.24
C PRO A 33 -1.84 -4.54 12.07
N ARG A 34 -1.81 -3.81 10.94
CA ARG A 34 -2.36 -4.29 9.68
C ARG A 34 -1.35 -5.22 9.00
N LEU A 35 -1.77 -6.45 8.71
CA LEU A 35 -1.01 -7.34 7.85
C LEU A 35 -1.24 -6.96 6.38
N VAL A 36 -0.18 -6.61 5.66
CA VAL A 36 -0.19 -6.39 4.21
C VAL A 36 0.51 -7.57 3.55
N ALA A 37 -0.19 -8.32 2.71
CA ALA A 37 0.36 -9.46 1.99
C ALA A 37 1.04 -8.98 0.70
N VAL A 38 2.38 -9.02 0.65
CA VAL A 38 3.12 -8.57 -0.53
C VAL A 38 3.06 -9.64 -1.62
N SER A 39 2.37 -9.33 -2.72
CA SER A 39 2.05 -10.28 -3.80
C SER A 39 2.87 -10.09 -5.07
N LYS A 40 3.87 -9.19 -5.07
CA LYS A 40 4.79 -9.01 -6.20
C LYS A 40 5.37 -10.34 -6.68
N THR A 41 5.47 -10.49 -7.99
CA THR A 41 5.90 -11.70 -8.71
C THR A 41 5.09 -12.96 -8.43
N LYS A 42 3.95 -12.85 -7.73
CA LYS A 42 3.04 -13.97 -7.46
C LYS A 42 1.83 -13.93 -8.40
N PRO A 43 1.38 -15.10 -8.88
CA PRO A 43 0.24 -15.17 -9.77
C PRO A 43 -1.08 -14.90 -9.01
N LYS A 44 -2.14 -14.50 -9.73
CA LYS A 44 -3.41 -14.05 -9.14
C LYS A 44 -4.13 -15.14 -8.33
N GLU A 45 -3.88 -16.40 -8.62
CA GLU A 45 -4.46 -17.53 -7.89
C GLU A 45 -4.04 -17.53 -6.42
N LEU A 46 -2.82 -17.04 -6.10
CA LEU A 46 -2.39 -16.89 -4.71
C LEU A 46 -3.06 -15.69 -4.02
N ILE A 47 -3.43 -14.65 -4.78
CA ILE A 47 -4.26 -13.55 -4.27
C ILE A 47 -5.65 -14.08 -3.93
N PHE A 48 -6.25 -14.91 -4.80
CA PHE A 48 -7.55 -15.53 -4.52
C PHE A 48 -7.53 -16.41 -3.27
N ALA A 49 -6.52 -17.28 -3.14
CA ALA A 49 -6.36 -18.12 -1.96
C ALA A 49 -6.26 -17.28 -0.66
N ALA A 50 -5.44 -16.22 -0.66
CA ALA A 50 -5.31 -15.34 0.48
C ALA A 50 -6.60 -14.55 0.77
N TYR A 51 -7.26 -14.06 -0.28
CA TYR A 51 -8.48 -13.27 -0.18
C TYR A 51 -9.65 -14.09 0.36
N ASN A 52 -9.80 -15.33 -0.10
CA ASN A 52 -10.80 -16.29 0.41
C ASN A 52 -10.60 -16.58 1.91
N TYR A 53 -9.36 -16.44 2.40
CA TYR A 53 -9.03 -16.57 3.81
C TYR A 53 -9.18 -15.26 4.62
N GLY A 54 -9.75 -14.21 4.02
CA GLY A 54 -10.02 -12.93 4.68
C GLY A 54 -8.93 -11.87 4.54
N GLN A 55 -7.82 -12.15 3.82
CA GLN A 55 -6.84 -11.12 3.52
C GLN A 55 -7.46 -10.07 2.58
N ARG A 56 -7.22 -8.79 2.87
CA ARG A 56 -7.74 -7.67 2.05
C ARG A 56 -6.67 -6.71 1.58
N HIS A 57 -5.63 -6.54 2.38
CA HIS A 57 -4.54 -5.61 2.09
C HIS A 57 -3.41 -6.32 1.36
N PHE A 58 -3.13 -5.91 0.13
CA PHE A 58 -2.09 -6.51 -0.72
C PHE A 58 -1.10 -5.46 -1.18
N GLY A 59 0.19 -5.80 -1.15
CA GLY A 59 1.28 -4.92 -1.52
C GLY A 59 1.91 -5.27 -2.86
N GLU A 60 2.05 -4.28 -3.73
CA GLU A 60 2.73 -4.42 -5.03
C GLU A 60 3.87 -3.41 -5.18
N ASN A 61 4.99 -3.87 -5.77
CA ASN A 61 6.19 -3.05 -5.98
C ASN A 61 6.26 -2.47 -7.39
N TYR A 62 5.64 -3.12 -8.38
CA TYR A 62 5.78 -2.75 -9.79
C TYR A 62 4.45 -2.21 -10.30
N VAL A 63 4.47 -0.98 -10.81
CA VAL A 63 3.25 -0.31 -11.30
C VAL A 63 2.55 -1.13 -12.36
N GLN A 64 3.31 -1.72 -13.28
CA GLN A 64 2.75 -2.49 -14.39
C GLN A 64 2.04 -3.76 -13.88
N GLU A 65 2.67 -4.49 -12.97
CA GLU A 65 2.09 -5.69 -12.35
C GLU A 65 0.83 -5.35 -11.53
N LEU A 66 0.86 -4.25 -10.77
CA LEU A 66 -0.31 -3.77 -10.03
C LEU A 66 -1.48 -3.43 -10.98
N VAL A 67 -1.20 -2.71 -12.07
CA VAL A 67 -2.23 -2.37 -13.08
C VAL A 67 -2.80 -3.63 -13.71
N GLU A 68 -1.95 -4.59 -14.10
CA GLU A 68 -2.39 -5.86 -14.69
C GLU A 68 -3.27 -6.66 -13.73
N LYS A 69 -2.85 -6.83 -12.47
CA LYS A 69 -3.63 -7.57 -11.47
C LYS A 69 -4.93 -6.87 -11.10
N SER A 70 -4.90 -5.56 -10.90
CA SER A 70 -6.09 -4.80 -10.48
C SER A 70 -7.15 -4.66 -11.57
N ASN A 71 -6.77 -4.76 -12.84
CA ASN A 71 -7.69 -4.74 -13.98
C ASN A 71 -8.03 -6.14 -14.51
N ASP A 72 -7.48 -7.20 -13.91
CA ASP A 72 -7.85 -8.57 -14.27
C ASP A 72 -9.35 -8.80 -13.97
N PRO A 73 -10.15 -9.27 -14.94
CA PRO A 73 -11.59 -9.44 -14.75
C PRO A 73 -11.97 -10.32 -13.56
N GLU A 74 -11.20 -11.38 -13.30
CA GLU A 74 -11.49 -12.27 -12.17
C GLU A 74 -11.13 -11.61 -10.83
N VAL A 75 -10.09 -10.79 -10.78
CA VAL A 75 -9.75 -10.02 -9.58
C VAL A 75 -10.85 -9.00 -9.30
N LEU A 76 -11.32 -8.27 -10.31
CA LEU A 76 -12.42 -7.32 -10.17
C LEU A 76 -13.73 -8.00 -9.70
N GLU A 77 -14.02 -9.19 -10.22
CA GLU A 77 -15.24 -9.93 -9.86
C GLU A 77 -15.16 -10.57 -8.47
N LYS A 78 -14.06 -11.27 -8.17
CA LYS A 78 -13.91 -12.10 -6.97
C LYS A 78 -13.39 -11.32 -5.77
N CYS A 79 -12.61 -10.25 -6.00
CA CYS A 79 -11.89 -9.51 -4.96
C CYS A 79 -12.40 -8.07 -4.79
N LYS A 80 -13.73 -7.88 -4.69
CA LYS A 80 -14.39 -6.56 -4.77
C LYS A 80 -13.95 -5.53 -3.73
N ASP A 81 -13.54 -5.96 -2.54
CA ASP A 81 -13.09 -5.08 -1.45
C ASP A 81 -11.57 -5.16 -1.20
N ILE A 82 -10.82 -5.60 -2.21
CA ILE A 82 -9.36 -5.61 -2.17
C ILE A 82 -8.80 -4.19 -1.96
N LYS A 83 -7.74 -4.10 -1.17
CA LYS A 83 -7.06 -2.85 -0.84
C LYS A 83 -5.63 -2.95 -1.30
N TRP A 84 -5.33 -2.30 -2.42
CA TRP A 84 -3.99 -2.28 -2.98
C TRP A 84 -3.12 -1.24 -2.28
N HIS A 85 -1.94 -1.67 -1.86
CA HIS A 85 -0.87 -0.85 -1.35
C HIS A 85 0.21 -0.79 -2.42
N PHE A 86 0.52 0.40 -2.93
CA PHE A 86 1.71 0.57 -3.73
C PHE A 86 2.90 0.83 -2.80
N ILE A 87 3.86 -0.10 -2.79
CA ILE A 87 5.01 -0.11 -1.86
C ILE A 87 6.36 -0.09 -2.59
N GLY A 88 6.35 0.10 -3.90
CA GLY A 88 7.56 0.26 -4.72
C GLY A 88 7.92 1.72 -4.95
N ASN A 89 9.11 1.99 -5.49
CA ASN A 89 9.49 3.37 -5.83
C ASN A 89 8.55 3.92 -6.93
N LEU A 90 7.85 5.02 -6.63
CA LEU A 90 6.93 5.67 -7.55
C LEU A 90 7.63 6.72 -8.41
N GLN A 91 7.88 6.37 -9.67
CA GLN A 91 8.35 7.33 -10.66
C GLN A 91 7.22 8.28 -11.10
N SER A 92 7.54 9.57 -11.28
CA SER A 92 6.56 10.61 -11.57
C SER A 92 5.74 10.37 -12.84
N ASN A 93 6.34 9.76 -13.87
CA ASN A 93 5.67 9.40 -15.13
C ASN A 93 4.68 8.23 -15.00
N LYS A 94 4.67 7.52 -13.86
CA LYS A 94 3.76 6.40 -13.58
C LYS A 94 2.59 6.76 -12.68
N ILE A 95 2.58 7.96 -12.08
CA ILE A 95 1.53 8.43 -11.18
C ILE A 95 0.13 8.25 -11.78
N LYS A 96 -0.06 8.66 -13.05
CA LYS A 96 -1.36 8.53 -13.74
C LYS A 96 -1.87 7.09 -13.79
N LYS A 97 -0.97 6.11 -13.90
CA LYS A 97 -1.34 4.69 -13.88
C LYS A 97 -1.76 4.24 -12.47
N ILE A 98 -1.04 4.70 -11.45
CA ILE A 98 -1.33 4.35 -10.04
C ILE A 98 -2.68 4.90 -9.59
N VAL A 99 -2.98 6.16 -9.86
CA VAL A 99 -4.26 6.76 -9.43
C VAL A 99 -5.49 6.15 -10.11
N ALA A 100 -5.30 5.48 -11.25
CA ALA A 100 -6.35 4.80 -11.99
C ALA A 100 -6.55 3.33 -11.57
N VAL A 101 -5.75 2.81 -10.64
CA VAL A 101 -5.85 1.42 -10.15
C VAL A 101 -7.16 1.24 -9.37
N PRO A 102 -8.07 0.34 -9.80
CA PRO A 102 -9.25 0.00 -9.02
C PRO A 102 -8.85 -0.60 -7.66
N GLY A 103 -9.45 -0.10 -6.59
CA GLY A 103 -9.13 -0.54 -5.23
C GLY A 103 -7.77 -0.06 -4.69
N ILE A 104 -7.14 0.95 -5.32
CA ILE A 104 -5.98 1.61 -4.71
C ILE A 104 -6.36 2.17 -3.35
N PHE A 105 -5.67 1.68 -2.32
CA PHE A 105 -5.95 2.05 -0.94
C PHE A 105 -4.91 3.05 -0.42
N VAL A 106 -3.63 2.84 -0.71
CA VAL A 106 -2.54 3.70 -0.24
C VAL A 106 -1.32 3.65 -1.15
N VAL A 107 -0.60 4.77 -1.26
CA VAL A 107 0.77 4.84 -1.81
C VAL A 107 1.74 5.07 -0.65
N GLU A 108 2.59 4.09 -0.34
CA GLU A 108 3.43 4.13 0.87
C GLU A 108 4.82 4.75 0.66
N THR A 109 5.10 5.23 -0.55
CA THR A 109 6.46 5.57 -1.02
C THR A 109 6.59 7.01 -1.47
N VAL A 110 5.86 7.93 -0.83
CA VAL A 110 5.99 9.37 -1.14
C VAL A 110 7.21 9.92 -0.42
N ASP A 111 8.21 10.40 -1.16
CA ASP A 111 9.51 10.82 -0.60
C ASP A 111 9.89 12.27 -0.94
N THR A 112 9.09 12.97 -1.75
CA THR A 112 9.34 14.36 -2.11
C THR A 112 8.05 15.16 -2.22
N GLU A 113 8.13 16.46 -1.95
CA GLU A 113 7.00 17.39 -2.11
C GLU A 113 6.50 17.41 -3.56
N LYS A 114 7.42 17.33 -4.52
CA LYS A 114 7.09 17.23 -5.95
C LYS A 114 6.25 15.99 -6.24
N LEU A 115 6.64 14.83 -5.72
CA LEU A 115 5.89 13.58 -5.90
C LEU A 115 4.50 13.67 -5.25
N ALA A 116 4.40 14.19 -4.03
CA ALA A 116 3.13 14.44 -3.33
C ALA A 116 2.20 15.34 -4.16
N THR A 117 2.68 16.52 -4.58
CA THR A 117 1.91 17.47 -5.38
C THR A 117 1.46 16.87 -6.72
N MET A 118 2.32 16.09 -7.38
CA MET A 118 1.94 15.43 -8.64
C MET A 118 0.88 14.34 -8.42
N LEU A 119 0.97 13.60 -7.31
CA LEU A 119 0.00 12.57 -6.95
C LEU A 119 -1.37 13.18 -6.60
N ASP A 120 -1.40 14.25 -5.80
CA ASP A 120 -2.59 15.04 -5.49
C ASP A 120 -3.30 15.52 -6.75
N ASN A 121 -2.56 16.18 -7.64
CA ASN A 121 -3.08 16.71 -8.91
C ASN A 121 -3.59 15.62 -9.88
N ALA A 122 -3.07 14.39 -9.77
CA ALA A 122 -3.53 13.28 -10.58
C ALA A 122 -4.78 12.61 -9.97
N TRP A 123 -4.83 12.50 -8.64
CA TRP A 123 -5.98 11.98 -7.90
C TRP A 123 -7.20 12.91 -8.00
N SER A 124 -6.98 14.23 -7.96
CA SER A 124 -8.04 15.23 -8.11
C SER A 124 -8.82 15.09 -9.42
N LYS A 125 -8.17 14.57 -10.47
CA LYS A 125 -8.76 14.34 -11.80
C LYS A 125 -9.47 12.99 -11.96
N GLN A 126 -9.38 12.09 -10.97
CA GLN A 126 -10.10 10.80 -11.05
C GLN A 126 -11.59 11.00 -10.83
N GLU A 127 -12.41 10.36 -11.66
CA GLU A 127 -13.87 10.39 -11.58
C GLU A 127 -14.36 9.11 -10.90
N ILE A 128 -14.25 9.08 -9.56
CA ILE A 128 -14.66 7.93 -8.74
C ILE A 128 -15.91 8.33 -7.93
N PRO A 129 -16.99 7.53 -7.94
CA PRO A 129 -18.14 7.77 -7.08
C PRO A 129 -17.72 7.81 -5.60
N ASN A 130 -18.17 8.84 -4.86
CA ASN A 130 -17.80 9.04 -3.45
C ASN A 130 -16.28 9.09 -3.22
N LYS A 131 -15.52 9.69 -4.15
CA LYS A 131 -14.05 9.78 -4.07
C LYS A 131 -13.60 10.40 -2.74
N GLU A 132 -12.96 9.59 -1.90
CA GLU A 132 -12.24 10.03 -0.71
C GLU A 132 -10.82 10.50 -1.08
N LYS A 133 -10.10 11.04 -0.10
CA LYS A 133 -8.67 11.34 -0.22
C LYS A 133 -7.88 10.05 -0.46
N LEU A 134 -6.86 10.10 -1.31
CA LEU A 134 -5.95 8.98 -1.48
C LEU A 134 -5.00 8.91 -0.29
N ASN A 135 -5.03 7.82 0.46
CA ASN A 135 -4.07 7.65 1.56
C ASN A 135 -2.64 7.62 1.00
N VAL A 136 -1.74 8.28 1.71
CA VAL A 136 -0.30 8.24 1.43
C VAL A 136 0.49 7.99 2.70
N MET A 137 1.68 7.41 2.56
CA MET A 137 2.70 7.42 3.61
C MET A 137 3.96 8.10 3.09
N VAL A 138 4.61 8.84 3.99
CA VAL A 138 5.92 9.43 3.72
C VAL A 138 7.00 8.38 3.96
N GLN A 139 7.79 8.08 2.93
CA GLN A 139 8.90 7.14 3.03
C GLN A 139 10.16 7.86 3.49
N ILE A 140 10.75 7.38 4.58
CA ILE A 140 11.99 7.91 5.14
C ILE A 140 13.12 6.89 4.97
N ASN A 141 14.27 7.36 4.49
CA ASN A 141 15.49 6.58 4.50
C ASN A 141 16.09 6.56 5.92
N THR A 142 15.89 5.47 6.65
CA THR A 142 16.40 5.32 8.02
C THR A 142 17.75 4.63 8.09
N SER A 143 18.37 4.25 6.97
CA SER A 143 19.65 3.51 6.98
C SER A 143 20.88 4.41 6.84
N GLY A 144 20.71 5.67 6.44
CA GLY A 144 21.83 6.58 6.16
C GLY A 144 22.66 6.23 4.93
N GLU A 145 22.21 5.30 4.09
CA GLU A 145 22.88 4.96 2.82
C GLU A 145 22.23 5.77 1.69
N GLU A 146 23.01 6.58 0.97
CA GLU A 146 22.50 7.43 -0.12
C GLU A 146 21.83 6.64 -1.26
N ALA A 147 22.19 5.36 -1.43
CA ALA A 147 21.63 4.49 -2.46
C ALA A 147 20.20 4.01 -2.16
N LYS A 148 19.67 4.22 -0.93
CA LYS A 148 18.32 3.81 -0.57
C LYS A 148 17.30 4.91 -0.82
N ASN A 149 16.11 4.51 -1.25
CA ASN A 149 15.00 5.42 -1.52
C ASN A 149 14.41 5.97 -0.20
N GLY A 150 13.70 7.10 -0.32
CA GLY A 150 13.07 7.78 0.80
C GLY A 150 13.70 9.13 1.10
N ALA A 151 12.92 10.00 1.74
CA ALA A 151 13.40 11.30 2.19
C ALA A 151 14.39 11.12 3.35
N GLU A 152 15.35 12.04 3.46
CA GLU A 152 16.19 12.14 4.66
C GLU A 152 15.32 12.29 5.92
N PRO A 153 15.72 11.71 7.07
CA PRO A 153 14.95 11.82 8.32
C PRO A 153 14.64 13.28 8.71
N SER A 154 15.54 14.20 8.42
CA SER A 154 15.35 15.65 8.65
C SER A 154 14.22 16.27 7.82
N LYS A 155 13.81 15.62 6.73
CA LYS A 155 12.72 16.06 5.85
C LYS A 155 11.37 15.44 6.19
N ALA A 156 11.31 14.51 7.15
CA ALA A 156 10.06 13.83 7.52
C ALA A 156 8.93 14.79 7.90
N VAL A 157 9.21 15.73 8.81
CA VAL A 157 8.21 16.72 9.28
C VAL A 157 7.87 17.73 8.19
N PRO A 158 8.82 18.39 7.51
CA PRO A 158 8.50 19.29 6.40
C PRO A 158 7.65 18.65 5.30
N LEU A 159 8.01 17.44 4.86
CA LEU A 159 7.27 16.73 3.82
C LEU A 159 5.86 16.35 4.28
N SER A 160 5.70 15.86 5.51
CA SER A 160 4.38 15.55 6.06
C SER A 160 3.51 16.80 6.16
N LYS A 161 4.08 17.93 6.57
CA LYS A 161 3.39 19.23 6.63
C LYS A 161 2.93 19.66 5.23
N HIS A 162 3.80 19.53 4.22
CA HIS A 162 3.45 19.83 2.83
C HIS A 162 2.27 18.97 2.33
N VAL A 163 2.27 17.68 2.63
CA VAL A 163 1.14 16.79 2.27
C VAL A 163 -0.15 17.27 2.92
N VAL A 164 -0.14 17.56 4.23
CA VAL A 164 -1.35 17.96 4.96
C VAL A 164 -1.88 19.34 4.51
N GLU A 165 -0.99 20.30 4.26
CA GLU A 165 -1.37 21.70 4.01
C GLU A 165 -1.61 22.00 2.52
N ASN A 166 -0.89 21.34 1.62
CA ASN A 166 -0.87 21.70 0.18
C ASN A 166 -1.44 20.62 -0.74
N CYS A 167 -1.76 19.42 -0.23
CA CYS A 167 -2.33 18.32 -1.02
C CYS A 167 -3.73 17.94 -0.52
N PRO A 168 -4.78 18.72 -0.84
CA PRO A 168 -6.11 18.55 -0.25
C PRO A 168 -6.81 17.25 -0.65
N ASN A 169 -6.34 16.56 -1.70
CA ASN A 169 -6.88 15.29 -2.18
C ASN A 169 -6.09 14.08 -1.65
N LEU A 170 -5.00 14.31 -0.89
CA LEU A 170 -4.25 13.29 -0.15
C LEU A 170 -4.58 13.34 1.36
#